data_AF-N1J6W7-F1
#
_entry.id   AF-N1J6W7-F1
#
_cell.length_a   1.000
_cell.length_b   1.000
_cell.length_c   1.000
_cell.angle_alpha   90.00
_cell.angle_beta   90.00
_cell.angle_gamma   90.00
#
_symmetry.space_group_name_H-M   'P 1'
#
loop_
_entity.id
_entity.type
_entity.pdbx_description
1 polymer ?
#
loop_
_entity_poly.entity_id
_entity_poly.type
_entity_poly.pdbx_seq_one_letter_code
_entity_poly.pdbx_strand_id
1 'polypeptide(L)'
;MKKHLGDYRHELGSDSFIRNHLRRLYDAMLEQNLTKVIEPFSRVEIAHIAKMVGLDTLQVERKLSQMILDKVIIGVLDQGAGCLIIFDETERDEGYDSALATIEKLSSVVDVLYTNQASQLE
;
A
#
# COMPACT_ATOMS: atom_id res chain seq x y z
N MET A 1 17.39 -13.79 -15.56
CA MET A 1 17.91 -13.64 -14.18
C MET A 1 17.68 -14.86 -13.27
N LYS A 2 16.52 -15.54 -13.28
CA LYS A 2 16.32 -16.80 -12.52
C LYS A 2 17.38 -17.89 -12.78
N LYS A 3 17.92 -17.99 -14.01
CA LYS A 3 18.98 -18.95 -14.36
C LYS A 3 20.30 -18.69 -13.62
N HIS A 4 20.73 -17.43 -13.47
CA HIS A 4 22.06 -17.12 -12.91
C HIS A 4 22.11 -17.02 -11.38
N LEU A 5 20.98 -16.80 -10.70
CA LEU A 5 20.98 -16.86 -9.23
C LEU A 5 21.12 -18.30 -8.71
N GLY A 6 20.70 -19.31 -9.49
CA GLY A 6 20.88 -20.72 -9.13
C GLY A 6 22.36 -21.14 -9.15
N ASP A 7 23.13 -20.62 -10.11
CA ASP A 7 24.51 -21.03 -10.35
C ASP A 7 25.48 -20.51 -9.28
N TYR A 8 25.22 -19.33 -8.71
CA TYR A 8 26.06 -18.71 -7.65
C TYR A 8 25.46 -18.81 -6.24
N ARG A 9 24.45 -19.66 -6.03
CA ARG A 9 23.77 -19.83 -4.72
C ARG A 9 24.74 -20.19 -3.59
N HIS A 10 25.82 -20.90 -3.89
CA HIS A 10 26.81 -21.28 -2.89
C HIS A 10 27.67 -20.09 -2.46
N GLU A 11 28.18 -19.30 -3.42
CA GLU A 11 29.02 -18.12 -3.15
C GLU A 11 28.23 -16.94 -2.55
N LEU A 12 27.02 -16.67 -3.07
CA LEU A 12 26.11 -15.64 -2.56
C LEU A 12 25.44 -16.04 -1.24
N GLY A 13 25.46 -17.34 -0.93
CA GLY A 13 24.97 -17.92 0.31
C GLY A 13 25.96 -17.81 1.46
N SER A 14 27.25 -17.66 1.21
CA SER A 14 28.28 -17.68 2.27
C SER A 14 28.31 -16.42 3.13
N ASP A 15 28.02 -15.25 2.53
CA ASP A 15 28.11 -13.95 3.19
C ASP A 15 26.72 -13.40 3.54
N SER A 16 26.46 -13.24 4.84
CA SER A 16 25.22 -12.66 5.37
C SER A 16 24.98 -11.24 4.86
N PHE A 17 26.03 -10.44 4.66
CA PHE A 17 25.94 -9.08 4.16
C PHE A 17 25.45 -9.03 2.71
N ILE A 18 26.12 -9.78 1.82
CA ILE A 18 25.79 -9.84 0.39
C ILE A 18 24.38 -10.41 0.20
N ARG A 19 24.03 -11.48 0.93
CA ARG A 19 22.71 -12.10 0.86
C ARG A 19 21.59 -11.14 1.23
N ASN A 20 21.77 -10.36 2.30
CA ASN A 20 20.78 -9.36 2.72
C ASN A 20 20.62 -8.24 1.68
N HIS A 21 21.71 -7.77 1.09
CA HIS A 21 21.66 -6.73 0.06
C HIS A 21 20.95 -7.23 -1.21
N LEU A 22 21.27 -8.44 -1.67
CA LEU A 22 20.60 -9.05 -2.84
C LEU A 22 19.12 -9.30 -2.62
N ARG A 23 18.73 -9.71 -1.41
CA ARG A 23 17.31 -9.87 -1.07
C ARG A 23 16.56 -8.54 -1.17
N ARG A 24 17.11 -7.47 -0.61
CA ARG A 24 16.53 -6.12 -0.72
C ARG A 24 16.42 -5.66 -2.17
N LEU A 25 17.47 -5.89 -2.96
CA LEU A 25 17.47 -5.55 -4.38
C LEU A 25 16.37 -6.33 -5.12
N TYR A 26 16.26 -7.64 -4.87
CA TYR A 26 15.23 -8.48 -5.47
C TYR A 26 13.83 -8.01 -5.12
N ASP A 27 13.59 -7.72 -3.83
CA ASP A 27 12.29 -7.26 -3.34
C ASP A 27 11.91 -5.92 -3.99
N ALA A 28 12.85 -4.97 -4.10
CA ALA A 28 12.63 -3.68 -4.75
C ALA A 28 12.38 -3.79 -6.26
N MET A 29 13.14 -4.65 -6.96
CA MET A 29 12.93 -4.89 -8.39
C MET A 29 11.57 -5.57 -8.66
N LEU A 30 11.18 -6.52 -7.81
CA LEU A 30 9.89 -7.19 -7.94
C LEU A 30 8.75 -6.20 -7.73
N GLU A 31 8.85 -5.34 -6.72
CA GLU A 31 7.88 -4.28 -6.45
C GLU A 31 7.71 -3.35 -7.64
N GLN A 32 8.81 -2.81 -8.17
CA GLN A 32 8.79 -1.93 -9.34
C GLN A 32 8.19 -2.60 -10.58
N ASN A 33 8.50 -3.88 -10.80
CA ASN A 33 7.94 -4.64 -11.90
C ASN A 33 6.42 -4.84 -11.73
N LEU A 34 5.97 -5.15 -10.51
CA LEU A 34 4.54 -5.30 -10.22
C LEU A 34 3.79 -3.99 -10.44
N THR A 35 4.31 -2.86 -9.95
CA THR A 35 3.68 -1.54 -10.16
C THR A 35 3.46 -1.24 -11.64
N LYS A 36 4.48 -1.46 -12.49
CA LYS A 36 4.35 -1.25 -13.95
C LYS A 36 3.37 -2.19 -14.62
N VAL A 37 3.29 -3.43 -14.14
CA VAL A 37 2.41 -4.45 -14.71
C VAL A 37 0.94 -4.16 -14.39
N ILE A 38 0.66 -3.62 -13.20
CA ILE A 38 -0.71 -3.37 -12.76
C ILE A 38 -1.24 -1.97 -13.13
N GLU A 39 -0.36 -1.01 -13.37
CA GLU A 39 -0.67 0.39 -13.72
C GLU A 39 -1.79 0.57 -14.77
N PRO A 40 -1.86 -0.19 -15.89
CA PRO A 40 -2.90 0.03 -16.89
C PRO A 40 -4.27 -0.58 -16.53
N PHE A 41 -4.44 -1.20 -15.36
CA PHE A 41 -5.65 -1.93 -14.99
C PHE A 41 -6.32 -1.35 -13.74
N SER A 42 -7.64 -1.12 -13.79
CA SER A 42 -8.44 -0.88 -12.58
C SER A 42 -8.83 -2.19 -11.88
N ARG A 43 -8.87 -3.30 -12.63
CA ARG A 43 -9.12 -4.65 -12.10
C ARG A 43 -8.39 -5.68 -12.96
N VAL A 44 -7.69 -6.60 -12.32
CA VAL A 44 -6.92 -7.64 -13.02
C VAL A 44 -6.82 -8.92 -12.20
N GLU A 45 -6.87 -10.08 -12.85
CA GLU A 45 -6.69 -11.37 -12.20
C GLU A 45 -5.25 -11.57 -11.71
N ILE A 46 -5.07 -12.07 -10.49
CA ILE A 46 -3.75 -12.33 -9.90
C ILE A 46 -2.99 -13.38 -10.73
N ALA A 47 -3.71 -14.36 -11.30
CA ALA A 47 -3.15 -15.36 -12.20
C ALA A 47 -2.53 -14.74 -13.46
N HIS A 48 -3.16 -13.68 -14.00
CA HIS A 48 -2.64 -12.97 -15.16
C HIS A 48 -1.35 -12.20 -14.81
N ILE A 49 -1.32 -11.51 -13.68
CA ILE A 49 -0.11 -10.83 -13.16
C ILE A 49 1.02 -11.85 -12.97
N ALA A 50 0.73 -12.97 -12.32
CA ALA A 50 1.71 -14.03 -12.06
C ALA A 50 2.34 -14.59 -13.35
N LYS A 51 1.53 -14.77 -14.40
CA LYS A 51 2.00 -15.18 -15.73
C LYS A 51 2.89 -14.12 -16.37
N MET A 52 2.58 -12.84 -16.24
CA MET A 52 3.41 -11.74 -16.78
C MET A 52 4.76 -11.63 -16.08
N VAL A 53 4.81 -11.81 -14.75
CA VAL A 53 6.05 -11.70 -13.96
C VAL A 53 6.84 -13.02 -13.93
N GLY A 54 6.21 -14.16 -14.26
CA GLY A 54 6.85 -15.48 -14.25
C GLY A 54 7.08 -16.03 -12.84
N LEU A 55 6.15 -15.74 -11.92
CA LEU A 55 6.15 -16.17 -10.53
C LEU A 55 4.88 -16.97 -10.22
N ASP A 56 4.90 -17.67 -9.09
CA ASP A 56 3.72 -18.38 -8.59
C ASP A 56 2.66 -17.40 -8.09
N THR A 57 1.39 -17.75 -8.24
CA THR A 57 0.26 -16.88 -7.85
C THR A 57 0.29 -16.53 -6.37
N LEU A 58 0.64 -17.47 -5.49
CA LEU A 58 0.71 -17.23 -4.05
C LEU A 58 1.83 -16.26 -3.68
N GLN A 59 2.96 -16.30 -4.40
CA GLN A 59 4.07 -15.37 -4.18
C GLN A 59 3.68 -13.95 -4.60
N VAL A 60 3.01 -13.81 -5.73
CA VAL A 60 2.53 -12.51 -6.23
C VAL A 60 1.46 -11.95 -5.31
N GLU A 61 0.48 -12.77 -4.90
CA GLU A 61 -0.57 -12.35 -3.96
C GLU A 61 0.03 -11.82 -2.65
N ARG A 62 0.97 -12.55 -2.03
CA ARG A 62 1.64 -12.10 -0.81
C ARG A 62 2.36 -10.77 -0.98
N LYS A 63 3.06 -10.57 -2.11
CA LYS A 63 3.78 -9.32 -2.37
C LYS A 63 2.80 -8.17 -2.64
N LEU A 64 1.71 -8.40 -3.36
CA LEU A 64 0.66 -7.41 -3.56
C LEU A 64 -0.01 -7.03 -2.23
N SER A 65 -0.30 -7.99 -1.35
CA SER A 65 -0.82 -7.73 0.00
C SER A 65 0.13 -6.82 0.78
N GLN A 66 1.43 -7.10 0.72
CA GLN A 66 2.44 -6.25 1.36
C GLN A 66 2.45 -4.84 0.76
N MET A 67 2.43 -4.71 -0.57
CA MET A 67 2.42 -3.39 -1.24
C MET A 67 1.18 -2.56 -0.90
N ILE A 68 0.02 -3.19 -0.68
CA ILE A 68 -1.20 -2.52 -0.19
C ILE A 68 -1.01 -2.04 1.26
N LEU A 69 -0.46 -2.88 2.14
CA LEU A 69 -0.18 -2.51 3.53
C LEU A 69 0.84 -1.38 3.64
N ASP A 70 1.87 -1.39 2.78
CA ASP A 70 2.91 -0.37 2.69
C ASP A 70 2.42 0.90 1.96
N LYS A 71 1.15 0.95 1.53
CA LYS A 71 0.52 2.06 0.78
C LYS A 71 1.18 2.39 -0.56
N VAL A 72 1.90 1.44 -1.14
CA VAL A 72 2.47 1.53 -2.50
C VAL A 72 1.37 1.38 -3.55
N ILE A 73 0.34 0.59 -3.25
CA ILE A 73 -0.83 0.39 -4.10
C ILE A 73 -2.08 0.79 -3.29
N ILE A 74 -2.92 1.62 -3.88
CA ILE A 74 -4.25 1.91 -3.35
C ILE A 74 -5.20 0.89 -3.98
N GLY A 75 -5.55 -0.16 -3.23
CA GLY A 75 -6.30 -1.27 -3.80
C GLY A 75 -6.69 -2.32 -2.76
N VAL A 76 -7.46 -3.31 -3.23
CA VAL A 76 -7.87 -4.46 -2.44
C VAL A 76 -7.70 -5.74 -3.24
N LEU A 77 -7.37 -6.84 -2.55
CA LEU A 77 -7.37 -8.18 -3.11
C LEU A 77 -8.71 -8.85 -2.82
N ASP A 78 -9.43 -9.20 -3.87
CA ASP A 78 -10.63 -10.03 -3.80
C ASP A 78 -10.21 -11.50 -3.93
N GLN A 79 -10.14 -12.19 -2.80
CA GLN A 79 -9.76 -13.62 -2.75
C GLN A 79 -10.85 -14.54 -3.32
N GLY A 80 -12.12 -14.12 -3.34
CA GLY A 80 -13.20 -14.91 -3.92
C GLY A 80 -13.14 -14.93 -5.43
N ALA A 81 -12.87 -13.77 -6.04
CA ALA A 81 -12.70 -13.62 -7.48
C ALA A 81 -11.26 -13.81 -7.98
N GLY A 82 -10.27 -13.91 -7.07
CA GLY A 82 -8.85 -13.99 -7.43
C GLY A 82 -8.31 -12.75 -8.15
N CYS A 83 -8.83 -11.57 -7.82
CA CYS A 83 -8.57 -10.32 -8.53
C CYS A 83 -7.88 -9.28 -7.62
N LEU A 84 -6.99 -8.49 -8.20
CA LEU A 84 -6.57 -7.20 -7.65
C LEU A 84 -7.49 -6.11 -8.21
N ILE A 85 -8.05 -5.30 -7.33
CA ILE A 85 -8.84 -4.12 -7.65
C ILE A 85 -8.03 -2.90 -7.22
N ILE A 86 -7.79 -1.97 -8.15
CA ILE A 86 -7.00 -0.76 -7.94
C ILE A 86 -7.94 0.42 -7.95
N PHE A 87 -7.73 1.32 -7.00
CA PHE A 87 -8.46 2.57 -6.90
C PHE A 87 -7.55 3.72 -7.30
N ASP A 88 -8.12 4.73 -7.94
CA ASP A 88 -7.43 5.98 -8.17
C ASP A 88 -7.13 6.65 -6.82
N GLU A 89 -6.00 7.33 -6.76
CA GLU A 89 -5.70 8.18 -5.62
C GLU A 89 -6.71 9.34 -5.61
N THR A 90 -7.66 9.29 -4.68
CA THR A 90 -8.59 10.39 -4.49
C THR A 90 -7.81 11.56 -3.91
N GLU A 91 -7.71 12.66 -4.66
CA GLU A 91 -7.24 13.93 -4.11
C GLU A 91 -8.08 14.26 -2.87
N ARG A 92 -7.38 14.54 -1.76
CA ARG A 92 -8.04 14.93 -0.52
C ARG A 92 -8.72 16.28 -0.73
N ASP A 93 -10.03 16.33 -0.58
CA ASP A 93 -10.80 17.55 -0.74
C ASP A 93 -10.53 18.51 0.44
N GLU A 94 -9.80 19.61 0.17
CA GLU A 94 -9.51 20.66 1.15
C GLU A 94 -10.79 21.30 1.74
N GLY A 95 -11.89 21.29 0.97
CA GLY A 95 -13.20 21.73 1.44
C GLY A 95 -13.77 20.82 2.52
N TYR A 96 -13.53 19.51 2.42
CA TYR A 96 -13.97 18.54 3.42
C TYR A 96 -13.21 18.71 4.74
N ASP A 97 -11.88 18.91 4.66
CA ASP A 97 -11.05 19.21 5.83
C ASP A 97 -11.44 20.55 6.48
N SER A 98 -11.71 21.58 5.66
CA SER A 98 -12.15 22.90 6.13
C SER A 98 -13.52 22.85 6.82
N ALA A 99 -14.45 22.06 6.29
CA ALA A 99 -15.75 21.83 6.90
C ALA A 99 -15.61 21.12 8.25
N LEU A 100 -14.77 20.07 8.33
CA LEU A 100 -14.51 19.35 9.58
C LEU A 100 -13.91 20.27 10.65
N ALA A 101 -12.91 21.09 10.28
CA ALA A 101 -12.29 22.06 11.18
C ALA A 101 -13.28 23.14 11.66
N THR A 102 -14.25 23.50 10.82
CA THR A 102 -15.31 24.44 11.19
C THR A 102 -16.27 23.80 12.21
N ILE A 103 -16.65 22.54 12.00
CA ILE A 103 -17.48 21.78 12.96
C ILE A 103 -16.79 21.68 14.32
N GLU A 104 -15.49 21.38 14.35
CA GLU A 104 -14.71 21.34 15.59
C GLU A 104 -14.67 22.70 16.32
N LYS A 105 -14.46 23.80 15.57
CA LYS A 105 -14.50 25.16 16.15
C LYS A 105 -15.87 25.52 16.69
N LEU A 106 -16.94 25.11 16.02
CA LEU A 106 -18.30 25.34 16.53
C LEU A 106 -18.53 24.60 17.84
N SER A 107 -18.04 23.37 17.98
CA SER A 107 -18.09 22.63 19.25
C SER A 107 -17.37 23.36 20.37
N SER A 108 -16.14 23.86 20.12
CA SER A 108 -15.38 24.56 21.16
C SER A 108 -16.03 25.87 21.59
N VAL A 109 -16.66 26.59 20.65
CA VAL A 109 -17.40 27.82 20.97
C VAL A 109 -18.61 27.50 21.84
N VAL A 110 -19.33 26.41 21.57
CA VAL A 110 -20.45 25.98 22.40
C VAL A 110 -19.98 25.66 23.83
N ASP A 111 -18.87 24.95 23.99
CA ASP A 111 -18.29 24.64 25.31
C ASP A 111 -17.92 25.91 26.08
N VAL A 112 -17.30 26.89 25.41
CA VAL A 112 -16.97 28.19 26.00
C VAL A 112 -18.22 28.95 26.43
N LEU A 113 -19.30 28.92 25.64
CA LEU A 113 -20.56 29.57 25.98
C LEU A 113 -21.21 28.97 27.23
N TYR A 114 -21.22 27.64 27.36
CA TYR A 114 -21.71 26.97 28.57
C TYR A 114 -20.86 27.33 29.80
N THR A 115 -19.54 27.35 29.65
CA THR A 115 -18.62 27.71 30.73
C THR A 115 -18.81 29.17 31.18
N ASN A 116 -19.00 30.09 30.23
CA ASN A 116 -19.27 31.51 30.50
C ASN A 116 -20.65 31.74 31.15
N GLN A 117 -21.69 31.02 30.71
CA GLN A 117 -23.01 31.11 31.35
C GLN A 117 -22.99 30.64 32.79
N ALA A 118 -22.28 29.53 33.07
CA ALA A 118 -22.12 29.02 34.43
C ALA A 118 -21.37 30.01 35.34
N SER A 119 -20.39 30.74 34.80
CA SER A 119 -19.62 31.74 35.56
C SER A 119 -20.31 33.10 35.70
N GLN A 120 -21.40 33.38 34.96
CA GLN A 120 -22.24 34.56 35.17
C GLN A 120 -23.40 34.33 36.16
N LEU A 121 -23.58 33.10 36.63
CA LEU A 121 -24.60 32.72 37.62
C LEU A 121 -24.04 32.60 39.05
N GLU A 122 -22.72 32.80 39.23
CA GLU A 122 -22.04 33.04 40.52
C GLU A 122 -21.85 34.53 40.78
#